data_AF-A0A9D9E946-F1
#
_entry.id   AF-A0A9D9E946-F1
#
_cell.length_a   1.000
_cell.length_b   1.000
_cell.length_c   1.000
_cell.angle_alpha   90.00
_cell.angle_beta   90.00
_cell.angle_gamma   90.00
#
_symmetry.space_group_name_H-M   'P 1'
#
loop_
_entity.id
_entity.type
_entity.pdbx_description
1 polymer ?
#
loop_
_entity_poly.entity_id
_entity_poly.type
_entity_poly.pdbx_seq_one_letter_code
_entity_poly.pdbx_strand_id
1 'polypeptide(L)'
;MKSVHESLILTTTGGLFSKAEVPMLYVQIQEHRAQLERSLSRQLTFEEAVHSWYENIYTPIIEAIRANRNLSRAICGMSLDEVYFGISYLAEEDGYNDIPKAVNDYAERFQLGLVDTILALLHLRKAGRQAS
;
A
#
# COMPACT_ATOMS: atom_id res chain seq x y z
N MET A 1 -16.54 6.58 -15.15
CA MET A 1 -15.08 6.35 -14.98
C MET A 1 -14.71 6.06 -13.53
N LYS A 2 -14.93 6.97 -12.56
CA LYS A 2 -14.55 6.72 -11.14
C LYS A 2 -15.13 5.41 -10.56
N SER A 3 -16.37 5.04 -10.90
CA SER A 3 -16.97 3.79 -10.42
C SER A 3 -16.35 2.52 -11.01
N VAL A 4 -15.79 2.57 -12.23
CA VAL A 4 -15.17 1.42 -12.89
C VAL A 4 -13.79 1.16 -12.26
N HIS A 5 -13.00 2.21 -12.02
CA HIS A 5 -11.72 2.10 -11.32
C HIS A 5 -11.88 1.62 -9.89
N GLU A 6 -12.88 2.14 -9.16
CA GLU A 6 -13.24 1.66 -7.82
C GLU A 6 -13.53 0.16 -7.83
N SER A 7 -14.44 -0.28 -8.72
CA SER A 7 -14.80 -1.70 -8.82
C SER A 7 -13.58 -2.55 -9.12
N LEU A 8 -12.72 -2.13 -10.06
CA LEU A 8 -11.52 -2.86 -10.45
C LEU A 8 -10.55 -3.02 -9.27
N ILE A 9 -10.28 -1.95 -8.52
CA ILE A 9 -9.38 -2.02 -7.34
C ILE A 9 -9.93 -3.03 -6.33
N LEU A 10 -11.20 -2.89 -5.95
CA LEU A 10 -11.81 -3.71 -4.90
C LEU A 10 -11.88 -5.20 -5.26
N THR A 11 -12.20 -5.52 -6.52
CA THR A 11 -12.23 -6.91 -6.99
C THR A 11 -10.84 -7.51 -7.07
N THR A 12 -9.84 -6.75 -7.54
CA THR A 12 -8.45 -7.21 -7.67
C THR A 12 -7.86 -7.56 -6.29
N THR A 13 -8.19 -6.79 -5.25
CA THR A 13 -7.68 -7.04 -3.89
C THR A 13 -8.50 -8.09 -3.11
N GLY A 14 -9.44 -8.78 -3.75
CA GLY A 14 -10.25 -9.83 -3.11
C GLY A 14 -11.11 -9.32 -1.95
N GLY A 15 -11.52 -8.05 -1.98
CA GLY A 15 -12.32 -7.43 -0.91
C GLY A 15 -11.57 -7.10 0.38
N LEU A 16 -10.23 -7.11 0.40
CA LEU A 16 -9.46 -6.67 1.56
C LEU A 16 -9.78 -5.23 1.97
N PHE A 17 -9.94 -4.36 0.98
CA PHE A 17 -10.25 -2.95 1.18
C PHE A 17 -11.73 -2.68 0.98
N SER A 18 -12.22 -1.62 1.63
CA SER A 18 -13.54 -1.06 1.41
C SER A 18 -13.48 0.16 0.50
N LYS A 19 -14.64 0.74 0.19
CA LYS A 19 -14.73 1.98 -0.58
C LYS A 19 -14.01 3.16 0.11
N ALA A 20 -13.84 3.12 1.43
CA ALA A 20 -13.18 4.19 2.17
C ALA A 20 -11.68 4.29 1.86
N GLU A 21 -11.04 3.18 1.49
CA GLU A 21 -9.60 3.12 1.19
C GLU A 21 -9.29 3.39 -0.29
N VAL A 22 -10.29 3.29 -1.17
CA VAL A 22 -10.14 3.47 -2.63
C VAL A 22 -9.43 4.77 -3.03
N PRO A 23 -9.72 5.95 -2.44
CA PRO A 23 -8.99 7.17 -2.78
C PRO A 23 -7.48 7.06 -2.54
N MET A 24 -7.06 6.35 -1.50
CA MET A 24 -5.63 6.19 -1.18
C MET A 24 -4.97 5.16 -2.09
N LEU A 25 -5.64 4.05 -2.38
CA LEU A 25 -5.18 3.05 -3.36
C LEU A 25 -5.03 3.67 -4.75
N TYR A 26 -5.99 4.49 -5.16
CA TYR A 26 -5.95 5.20 -6.44
C TYR A 26 -4.69 6.08 -6.54
N VAL A 27 -4.34 6.80 -5.48
CA VAL A 27 -3.11 7.61 -5.44
C VAL A 27 -1.87 6.75 -5.58
N GLN A 28 -1.76 5.65 -4.83
CA GLN A 28 -0.63 4.72 -4.95
C GLN A 28 -0.48 4.14 -6.36
N ILE A 29 -1.60 3.68 -6.96
CA ILE A 29 -1.61 3.12 -8.31
C ILE A 29 -1.18 4.17 -9.34
N GLN A 30 -1.62 5.41 -9.20
CA GLN A 30 -1.25 6.49 -10.11
C GLN A 30 0.23 6.89 -9.98
N GLU A 31 0.79 6.87 -8.78
CA GLU A 31 2.22 7.09 -8.56
C GLU A 31 3.07 5.96 -9.16
N HIS A 32 2.69 4.71 -8.91
CA HIS A 32 3.30 3.53 -9.52
C HIS A 32 3.24 3.60 -11.06
N ARG A 33 2.06 3.92 -11.60
CA ARG A 33 1.86 4.13 -13.03
C ARG A 33 2.82 5.18 -13.59
N ALA A 34 2.92 6.35 -12.96
CA ALA A 34 3.78 7.42 -13.44
C ALA A 34 5.27 7.01 -13.44
N GLN A 35 5.71 6.20 -12.48
CA GLN A 35 7.06 5.65 -12.44
C GLN A 35 7.30 4.64 -13.58
N LEU A 36 6.35 3.74 -13.82
CA LEU A 36 6.43 2.78 -14.92
C LEU A 36 6.40 3.45 -16.29
N GLU A 37 5.53 4.44 -16.49
CA GLU A 37 5.44 5.16 -17.77
C GLU A 37 6.75 5.86 -18.13
N ARG A 38 7.45 6.42 -17.13
CA ARG A 38 8.80 6.98 -17.30
C ARG A 38 9.81 5.90 -17.70
N SER A 39 9.75 4.75 -17.04
CA SER A 39 10.69 3.64 -17.26
C SER A 39 10.49 2.96 -18.62
N LEU A 40 9.23 2.79 -19.04
CA LEU A 40 8.84 2.13 -20.28
C LEU A 40 8.77 3.10 -21.47
N SER A 41 8.89 4.41 -21.24
CA SER A 41 8.73 5.45 -22.26
C SER A 41 7.41 5.35 -23.05
N ARG A 42 6.33 4.91 -22.39
CA ARG A 42 4.98 4.82 -22.97
C ARG A 42 3.91 5.11 -21.92
N GLN A 43 2.73 5.50 -22.36
CA GLN A 43 1.57 5.59 -21.48
C GLN A 43 1.01 4.19 -21.19
N LEU A 44 0.54 4.01 -19.96
CA LEU A 44 -0.17 2.82 -19.51
C LEU A 44 -1.66 3.15 -19.38
N THR A 45 -2.51 2.16 -19.53
CA THR A 45 -3.90 2.26 -19.07
C THR A 45 -3.95 2.18 -17.55
N PHE A 46 -5.07 2.61 -16.95
CA PHE A 46 -5.27 2.42 -15.51
C PHE A 46 -5.31 0.93 -15.14
N GLU A 47 -5.87 0.10 -16.02
CA GLU A 47 -5.98 -1.35 -15.82
C GLU A 47 -4.61 -2.04 -15.84
N GLU A 48 -3.71 -1.68 -16.77
CA GLU A 48 -2.31 -2.12 -16.76
C GLU A 48 -1.60 -1.70 -15.46
N ALA A 49 -1.85 -0.47 -14.99
CA ALA A 49 -1.26 0.01 -13.75
C ALA A 49 -1.78 -0.74 -12.51
N VAL A 50 -3.08 -1.03 -12.44
CA VAL A 50 -3.67 -1.84 -11.35
C VAL A 50 -3.07 -3.24 -11.36
N HIS A 51 -2.96 -3.87 -12.53
CA HIS A 51 -2.39 -5.21 -12.65
C HIS A 51 -0.92 -5.25 -12.20
N SER A 52 -0.10 -4.31 -12.68
CA SER A 52 1.30 -4.23 -12.23
C SER A 52 1.43 -3.90 -10.75
N TRP A 53 0.64 -2.97 -10.21
CA TRP A 53 0.62 -2.68 -8.77
C TRP A 53 0.22 -3.91 -7.96
N TYR A 54 -0.78 -4.67 -8.44
CA TYR A 54 -1.23 -5.88 -7.79
C TYR A 54 -0.12 -6.94 -7.67
N GLU A 55 0.62 -7.16 -8.75
CA GLU A 55 1.67 -8.16 -8.82
C GLU A 55 2.96 -7.74 -8.11
N ASN A 56 3.33 -6.46 -8.21
CA ASN A 56 4.67 -6.01 -7.79
C ASN A 56 4.67 -5.28 -6.44
N ILE A 57 3.51 -4.86 -5.93
CA ILE A 57 3.40 -4.12 -4.66
C ILE A 57 2.41 -4.82 -3.73
N TYR A 58 1.15 -4.96 -4.13
CA TYR A 58 0.12 -5.50 -3.25
C TYR A 58 0.40 -6.94 -2.81
N THR A 59 0.56 -7.85 -3.77
CA THR A 59 0.73 -9.28 -3.49
C THR A 59 2.00 -9.54 -2.67
N PRO A 60 3.17 -8.99 -3.03
CA PRO A 60 4.38 -9.18 -2.25
C PRO A 60 4.27 -8.67 -0.80
N ILE A 61 3.59 -7.53 -0.57
CA ILE A 61 3.35 -7.02 0.79
C ILE A 61 2.45 -7.98 1.56
N ILE A 62 1.33 -8.42 0.99
CA ILE A 62 0.39 -9.32 1.66
C ILE A 62 1.03 -10.67 1.98
N GLU A 63 1.82 -11.21 1.06
CA GLU A 63 2.57 -12.45 1.28
C GLU A 63 3.61 -12.28 2.38
N ALA A 64 4.37 -11.17 2.38
CA ALA A 64 5.36 -10.90 3.41
C ALA A 64 4.73 -10.69 4.81
N ILE A 65 3.57 -10.01 4.88
CA ILE A 65 2.80 -9.89 6.12
C ILE A 65 2.40 -11.28 6.64
N ARG A 66 1.85 -12.15 5.77
CA ARG A 66 1.42 -13.51 6.13
C ARG A 66 2.57 -14.41 6.54
N ALA A 67 3.74 -14.25 5.94
CA ALA A 67 4.94 -15.01 6.26
C ALA A 67 5.61 -14.57 7.58
N ASN A 68 5.36 -13.34 8.04
CA ASN A 68 6.04 -12.78 9.20
C ASN A 68 5.34 -13.11 10.53
N ARG A 69 5.96 -14.01 11.31
CA ARG A 69 5.44 -14.43 12.62
C ARG A 69 5.53 -13.34 13.69
N ASN A 70 6.52 -12.45 13.61
CA ASN A 70 6.68 -11.36 14.59
C ASN A 70 5.58 -10.32 14.40
N LEU A 71 5.31 -9.96 13.15
CA LEU A 71 4.22 -9.05 12.80
C LEU A 71 2.87 -9.63 13.21
N SER A 72 2.62 -10.93 12.94
CA SER A 72 1.35 -11.58 13.28
C SER A 72 0.98 -11.47 14.77
N ARG A 73 1.97 -11.42 15.68
CA ARG A 73 1.76 -11.20 17.11
C ARG A 73 1.54 -9.74 17.45
N ALA A 74 2.27 -8.86 16.78
CA ALA A 74 2.21 -7.42 16.97
C ALA A 74 0.82 -6.87 16.58
N ILE A 75 0.31 -7.22 15.40
CA ILE A 75 -0.90 -6.59 14.84
C ILE A 75 -2.23 -7.14 15.39
N CYS A 76 -2.20 -7.84 16.53
CA CYS A 76 -3.42 -8.37 17.15
C CYS A 76 -4.36 -7.22 17.55
N GLY A 77 -5.42 -7.01 16.77
CA GLY A 77 -6.40 -5.94 16.96
C GLY A 77 -6.33 -4.81 15.93
N MET A 78 -5.37 -4.84 14.99
CA MET A 78 -5.34 -3.93 13.83
C MET A 78 -6.05 -4.54 12.63
N SER A 79 -6.58 -3.69 11.75
CA SER A 79 -7.12 -4.14 10.48
C SER A 79 -5.98 -4.32 9.45
N LEU A 80 -6.12 -5.33 8.58
CA LEU A 80 -5.06 -5.71 7.65
C LEU A 80 -4.80 -4.63 6.59
N ASP A 81 -5.79 -3.80 6.28
CA ASP A 81 -5.64 -2.63 5.42
C ASP A 81 -4.77 -1.53 6.06
N GLU A 82 -4.95 -1.22 7.35
CA GLU A 82 -4.08 -0.27 8.06
C GLU A 82 -2.62 -0.73 8.09
N VAL A 83 -2.43 -2.03 8.38
CA VAL A 83 -1.10 -2.66 8.37
C VAL A 83 -0.49 -2.62 6.96
N TYR A 84 -1.28 -2.92 5.93
CA TYR A 84 -0.85 -2.82 4.53
C TYR A 84 -0.36 -1.41 4.20
N PHE A 85 -1.12 -0.36 4.54
CA PHE A 85 -0.72 1.00 4.20
C PHE A 85 0.51 1.47 4.97
N GLY A 86 0.65 1.09 6.24
CA GLY A 86 1.84 1.40 7.03
C GLY A 86 3.10 0.75 6.44
N ILE A 87 3.02 -0.51 6.03
CA ILE A 87 4.14 -1.24 5.42
C ILE A 87 4.44 -0.71 4.01
N SER A 88 3.40 -0.45 3.21
CA SER A 88 3.55 0.16 1.88
C SER A 88 4.23 1.52 1.95
N TYR A 89 3.92 2.33 2.97
CA TYR A 89 4.60 3.62 3.20
C TYR A 89 6.09 3.45 3.49
N LEU A 90 6.48 2.50 4.34
CA LEU A 90 7.89 2.21 4.62
C LEU A 90 8.61 1.60 3.40
N ALA A 91 7.94 0.70 2.68
CA ALA A 91 8.52 0.06 1.50
C ALA A 91 8.77 1.06 0.36
N GLU A 92 7.92 2.08 0.23
CA GLU A 92 8.09 3.15 -0.76
C GLU A 92 9.37 3.97 -0.54
N GLU A 93 9.85 4.14 0.70
CA GLU A 93 11.09 4.87 0.99
C GLU A 93 12.31 4.28 0.28
N ASP A 94 12.28 2.96 0.04
CA ASP A 94 13.31 2.22 -0.70
C ASP A 94 12.81 1.73 -2.07
N GLY A 95 11.77 2.37 -2.62
CA GLY A 95 11.22 2.04 -3.94
C GLY A 95 10.68 0.62 -4.08
N TYR A 96 10.24 0.01 -2.99
CA TYR A 96 9.77 -1.38 -2.90
C TYR A 96 10.85 -2.45 -3.20
N ASN A 97 12.14 -2.10 -3.08
CA ASN A 97 13.24 -3.03 -3.33
C ASN A 97 13.37 -4.15 -2.28
N ASP A 98 12.99 -3.90 -1.02
CA ASP A 98 13.07 -4.87 0.08
C ASP A 98 11.82 -4.82 0.97
N ILE A 99 10.74 -5.43 0.48
CA ILE A 99 9.47 -5.54 1.20
C ILE A 99 9.61 -6.31 2.53
N PRO A 100 10.34 -7.46 2.61
CA PRO A 100 10.57 -8.13 3.89
C PRO A 100 11.22 -7.24 4.95
N LYS A 101 12.17 -6.38 4.57
CA LYS A 101 12.74 -5.38 5.48
C LYS A 101 11.69 -4.39 5.97
N ALA A 102 10.87 -3.82 5.09
CA ALA A 102 9.81 -2.90 5.50
C ALA A 102 8.80 -3.53 6.48
N VAL A 103 8.49 -4.82 6.30
CA VAL A 103 7.65 -5.60 7.22
C VAL A 103 8.31 -5.76 8.59
N ASN A 104 9.62 -6.05 8.64
CA ASN A 104 10.36 -6.15 9.89
C ASN A 104 10.46 -4.80 10.60
N ASP A 105 10.80 -3.74 9.88
CA ASP A 105 10.87 -2.37 10.41
C ASP A 105 9.51 -1.95 11.00
N TYR A 106 8.40 -2.29 10.34
CA TYR A 106 7.07 -2.06 10.87
C TYR A 106 6.82 -2.85 12.16
N ALA A 107 7.17 -4.14 12.19
CA ALA A 107 6.99 -5.00 13.36
C ALA A 107 7.82 -4.53 14.57
N GLU A 108 9.05 -4.07 14.35
CA GLU A 108 9.90 -3.48 15.39
C GLU A 108 9.31 -2.18 15.93
N ARG A 109 8.88 -1.27 15.05
CA ARG A 109 8.23 -0.02 15.46
C ARG A 109 6.93 -0.27 16.21
N PHE A 110 6.19 -1.34 15.90
CA PHE A 110 5.01 -1.73 16.66
C PHE A 110 5.38 -2.10 18.10
N GLN A 111 6.42 -2.92 18.28
CA GLN A 111 6.90 -3.32 19.62
C GLN A 111 7.41 -2.13 20.44
N LEU A 112 7.91 -1.09 19.79
CA LEU A 112 8.38 0.15 20.42
C LEU A 112 7.25 1.17 20.67
N GLY A 113 6.00 0.88 20.29
CA GLY A 113 4.89 1.83 20.42
C GLY A 113 4.97 3.02 19.45
N LEU A 114 5.72 2.90 18.36
CA LEU A 114 5.95 3.97 17.36
C LEU A 114 5.04 3.88 16.14
N VAL A 115 4.16 2.87 16.05
CA VAL A 115 3.25 2.70 14.91
C VAL A 115 2.26 3.83 14.77
N ASP A 116 1.78 4.41 15.87
CA ASP A 116 0.92 5.60 15.83
C ASP A 116 1.58 6.78 15.12
N THR A 117 2.91 6.89 15.19
CA THR A 117 3.65 7.92 14.46
C THR A 117 3.62 7.66 12.95
N ILE A 118 3.78 6.40 12.52
CA ILE A 118 3.69 6.03 11.10
C ILE A 118 2.29 6.30 10.57
N LEU A 119 1.26 5.89 11.31
CA LEU A 119 -0.13 6.11 10.92
C LEU A 119 -0.47 7.61 10.89
N ALA A 120 0.02 8.39 11.85
CA ALA A 120 -0.14 9.84 11.85
C ALA A 120 0.52 10.50 10.62
N LEU A 121 1.75 10.10 10.27
CA LEU A 121 2.45 10.61 9.09
C LEU A 121 1.73 10.23 7.79
N LEU A 122 1.24 8.99 7.70
CA LEU A 122 0.41 8.54 6.58
C LEU A 122 -0.85 9.41 6.45
N HIS A 123 -1.55 9.67 7.55
CA HIS A 123 -2.75 10.51 7.58
C HIS A 123 -2.47 11.98 7.22
N LEU A 124 -1.34 12.55 7.66
CA LEU A 124 -0.93 13.89 7.28
C LEU A 124 -0.62 13.98 5.78
N ARG A 125 0.09 12.97 5.23
CA ARG A 125 0.34 12.85 3.79
C ARG A 125 -0.97 12.73 3.00
N LYS A 126 -1.94 11.97 3.52
CA LYS A 126 -3.28 11.84 2.94
C LYS A 126 -4.02 13.18 2.91
N ALA A 127 -4.01 13.93 4.01
CA ALA A 127 -4.67 15.24 4.09
C ALA A 127 -4.07 16.27 3.12
N GLY A 128 -2.74 16.33 3.02
CA GLY A 128 -2.07 17.25 2.09
C GLY A 128 -2.37 16.97 0.61
N ARG A 129 -2.55 15.69 0.25
CA ARG A 129 -2.83 15.27 -1.14
C ARG A 129 -4.29 15.44 -1.56
N GLN A 130 -5.23 15.48 -0.62
CA GLN A 130 -6.64 15.73 -0.94
C GLN A 130 -6.96 17.23 -1.11
N ALA A 131 -6.06 18.11 -0.66
CA ALA A 131 -6.19 19.57 -0.76
C ALA A 131 -5.50 20.20 -1.98
N SER A 132 -4.80 19.38 -2.79
CA SER A 132 -4.07 19.79 -4.00
C SER A 132 -4.82 19.34 -5.26
#